data_AF-A0A959MIN4-F1
#
_entry.id   AF-A0A959MIN4-F1
#
_cell.length_a   1.000
_cell.length_b   1.000
_cell.length_c   1.000
_cell.angle_alpha   90.00
_cell.angle_beta   90.00
_cell.angle_gamma   90.00
#
_symmetry.space_group_name_H-M   'P 1'
#
loop_
_entity.id
_entity.type
_entity.pdbx_description
1 polymer ?
#
loop_
_entity_poly.entity_id
_entity_poly.type
_entity_poly.pdbx_seq_one_letter_code
_entity_poly.pdbx_strand_id
1 'polypeptide(L)'
;MGKVPRVRRRHIPSSWIHVDSNVQTSCAYATYHWTVNTDLQIVNAINNGLLEALQSMVKLPTAALQGEFKSQQEILDAAMKVPYFPFLIFQQDIAGMMLTRFVSNVQQYFVMILAELMRQHPEAIDPKIVKSVQYSPRDRETKDQILQSKLEQWIEQLTYAGFDKLKKKIGQFGLPFEDNTGTFDKIVDERNIVVHNGWKVDASFAKKYPQAGLQEGDRLKLNLYDLFDRINPLLFIVAPMDDYVAANFPLIEKVNLKDHLRELYAERLNSLFQDSMSML
;
A
#
# COMPACT_ATOMS: atom_id res chain seq x y z
N MET A 1 -33.57 18.46 -22.02
CA MET A 1 -32.83 17.99 -20.82
C MET A 1 -32.15 16.67 -21.16
N GLY A 2 -30.80 16.66 -21.27
CA GLY A 2 -30.04 15.44 -21.52
C GLY A 2 -30.02 14.55 -20.28
N LYS A 3 -30.21 13.23 -20.45
CA LYS A 3 -30.11 12.27 -19.34
C LYS A 3 -28.69 12.29 -18.79
N VAL A 4 -28.54 12.68 -17.53
CA VAL A 4 -27.26 12.57 -16.80
C VAL A 4 -26.84 11.10 -16.78
N PRO A 5 -25.60 10.75 -17.17
CA PRO A 5 -25.13 9.37 -17.12
C PRO A 5 -25.22 8.83 -15.69
N ARG A 6 -25.90 7.70 -15.50
CA ARG A 6 -25.86 6.99 -14.22
C ARG A 6 -24.43 6.47 -14.02
N VAL A 7 -23.68 7.11 -13.13
CA VAL A 7 -22.42 6.56 -12.61
C VAL A 7 -22.75 5.22 -11.96
N ARG A 8 -22.35 4.10 -12.60
CA ARG A 8 -22.53 2.77 -12.01
C ARG A 8 -21.62 2.69 -10.79
N ARG A 9 -22.21 2.53 -9.60
CA ARG A 9 -21.46 2.14 -8.40
C ARG A 9 -20.84 0.77 -8.69
N ARG A 10 -19.52 0.70 -8.95
CA ARG A 10 -18.80 -0.57 -8.80
C ARG A 10 -18.78 -0.84 -7.30
N HIS A 11 -19.64 -1.76 -6.86
CA HIS A 11 -19.64 -2.21 -5.48
C HIS A 11 -18.34 -2.98 -5.28
N ILE A 12 -17.49 -2.51 -4.37
CA ILE A 12 -16.38 -3.34 -3.87
C ILE A 12 -17.08 -4.54 -3.23
N PRO A 13 -16.83 -5.77 -3.67
CA PRO A 13 -17.52 -6.91 -3.10
C PRO A 13 -17.15 -6.98 -1.62
N SER A 14 -18.14 -7.03 -0.73
CA SER A 14 -17.93 -7.14 0.72
C SER A 14 -17.08 -8.37 1.10
N SER A 15 -17.01 -9.36 0.22
CA SER A 15 -16.13 -10.53 0.33
C SER A 15 -14.64 -10.19 0.39
N TRP A 16 -14.21 -9.00 -0.06
CA TRP A 16 -12.81 -8.55 0.06
C TRP A 16 -12.47 -8.06 1.47
N ILE A 17 -13.47 -7.84 2.33
CA ILE A 17 -13.31 -7.33 3.70
C ILE A 17 -13.51 -8.46 4.73
N HIS A 18 -14.10 -9.57 4.32
CA HIS A 18 -14.33 -10.73 5.17
C HIS A 18 -13.22 -11.78 4.97
N VAL A 19 -12.10 -11.57 5.64
CA VAL A 19 -11.22 -12.71 5.96
C VAL A 19 -11.92 -13.52 7.03
N ASP A 20 -12.07 -14.81 6.80
CA ASP A 20 -12.55 -15.72 7.83
C ASP A 20 -11.60 -15.60 9.02
N SER A 21 -12.12 -15.09 10.14
CA SER A 21 -11.33 -14.73 11.30
C SER A 21 -10.66 -15.94 11.97
N ASN A 22 -10.95 -17.15 11.47
CA ASN A 22 -10.37 -18.42 11.90
C ASN A 22 -9.22 -18.91 11.01
N VAL A 23 -8.79 -18.16 9.98
CA VAL A 23 -7.62 -18.54 9.18
C VAL A 23 -6.35 -18.29 9.98
N GLN A 24 -5.53 -19.35 10.09
CA GLN A 24 -4.16 -19.26 10.56
C GLN A 24 -3.25 -18.78 9.42
N THR A 25 -2.55 -17.68 9.63
CA THR A 25 -1.68 -17.02 8.62
C THR A 25 -0.38 -16.53 9.27
N SER A 26 0.57 -16.09 8.45
CA SER A 26 1.80 -15.45 8.93
C SER A 26 1.52 -14.10 9.60
N CYS A 27 2.36 -13.72 10.57
CA CYS A 27 2.29 -12.40 11.19
C CYS A 27 2.50 -11.28 10.16
N ALA A 28 3.36 -11.51 9.15
CA ALA A 28 3.57 -10.60 8.03
C ALA A 28 2.28 -10.37 7.22
N TYR A 29 1.55 -11.43 6.89
CA TYR A 29 0.30 -11.32 6.15
C TYR A 29 -0.82 -10.72 6.99
N ALA A 30 -0.92 -11.05 8.27
CA ALA A 30 -1.85 -10.40 9.18
C ALA A 30 -1.62 -8.88 9.23
N THR A 31 -0.36 -8.45 9.37
CA THR A 31 0.05 -7.03 9.38
C THR A 31 -0.25 -6.35 8.04
N TYR A 32 0.10 -7.01 6.93
CA TYR A 32 -0.18 -6.54 5.58
C TYR A 32 -1.68 -6.34 5.36
N HIS A 33 -2.47 -7.36 5.66
CA HIS A 33 -3.91 -7.37 5.48
C HIS A 33 -4.58 -6.26 6.32
N TRP A 34 -4.14 -6.07 7.57
CA TRP A 34 -4.64 -4.98 8.41
C TRP A 34 -4.40 -3.60 7.79
N THR A 35 -3.17 -3.37 7.31
CA THR A 35 -2.77 -2.07 6.80
C THR A 35 -3.49 -1.77 5.47
N VAL A 36 -3.55 -2.77 4.58
CA VAL A 36 -4.30 -2.70 3.32
C VAL A 36 -5.79 -2.47 3.56
N ASN A 37 -6.42 -3.19 4.50
CA ASN A 37 -7.83 -3.00 4.80
C ASN A 37 -8.11 -1.61 5.38
N THR A 38 -7.24 -1.12 6.26
CA THR A 38 -7.32 0.25 6.79
C THR A 38 -7.20 1.27 5.65
N ASP A 39 -6.24 1.10 4.75
CA ASP A 39 -6.07 1.97 3.58
C ASP A 39 -7.30 1.93 2.66
N LEU A 40 -7.87 0.74 2.40
CA LEU A 40 -9.10 0.59 1.60
C LEU A 40 -10.31 1.27 2.25
N GLN A 41 -10.45 1.21 3.57
CA GLN A 41 -11.50 1.92 4.30
C GLN A 41 -11.34 3.44 4.17
N ILE A 42 -10.11 3.95 4.24
CA ILE A 42 -9.81 5.37 3.99
C ILE A 42 -10.20 5.75 2.56
N VAL A 43 -9.80 4.97 1.54
CA VAL A 43 -10.20 5.21 0.14
C VAL A 43 -11.71 5.26 0.01
N ASN A 44 -12.43 4.33 0.64
CA ASN A 44 -13.88 4.26 0.59
C ASN A 44 -14.55 5.46 1.25
N ALA A 45 -14.07 5.89 2.42
CA ALA A 45 -14.55 7.09 3.09
C ALA A 45 -14.37 8.33 2.21
N ILE A 46 -13.18 8.49 1.61
CA ILE A 46 -12.89 9.59 0.69
C ILE A 46 -13.81 9.53 -0.54
N ASN A 47 -13.96 8.36 -1.16
CA ASN A 47 -14.79 8.21 -2.36
C ASN A 47 -16.27 8.51 -2.08
N ASN A 48 -16.78 8.11 -0.91
CA ASN A 48 -18.14 8.46 -0.48
C ASN A 48 -18.30 9.97 -0.26
N GLY A 49 -17.35 10.61 0.43
CA GLY A 49 -17.34 12.06 0.61
C GLY A 49 -17.27 12.82 -0.71
N LEU A 50 -16.48 12.34 -1.68
CA LEU A 50 -16.42 12.91 -3.03
C LEU A 50 -17.75 12.78 -3.79
N LEU A 51 -18.44 11.65 -3.64
CA LEU A 51 -19.74 11.44 -4.26
C LEU A 51 -20.78 12.41 -3.69
N GLU A 52 -20.78 12.63 -2.38
CA GLU A 52 -21.63 13.61 -1.70
C GLU A 52 -21.30 15.05 -2.15
N ALA A 53 -20.01 15.39 -2.29
CA ALA A 53 -19.55 16.67 -2.80
C ALA A 53 -20.06 16.91 -4.23
N LEU A 54 -19.90 15.93 -5.12
CA LEU A 54 -20.36 16.02 -6.50
C LEU A 54 -21.87 16.21 -6.58
N GLN A 55 -22.65 15.45 -5.79
CA GLN A 55 -24.10 15.59 -5.74
C GLN A 55 -24.53 16.98 -5.25
N SER A 56 -23.78 17.55 -4.30
CA SER A 56 -24.02 18.90 -3.79
C SER A 56 -23.64 19.98 -4.81
N MET A 57 -22.51 19.80 -5.50
CA MET A 57 -22.06 20.73 -6.53
C MET A 57 -23.00 20.79 -7.73
N VAL A 58 -23.65 19.69 -8.12
CA VAL A 58 -24.64 19.70 -9.22
C VAL A 58 -25.82 20.64 -8.93
N LYS A 59 -26.11 20.92 -7.65
CA LYS A 59 -27.17 21.85 -7.25
C LYS A 59 -26.77 23.32 -7.46
N LEU A 60 -25.47 23.64 -7.38
CA LEU A 60 -24.98 25.02 -7.46
C LEU A 60 -25.24 25.69 -8.83
N PRO A 61 -24.97 25.04 -9.99
CA PRO A 61 -25.37 25.61 -11.29
C PRO A 61 -26.88 25.81 -11.42
N THR A 62 -27.68 24.91 -10.84
CA THR A 62 -29.15 25.02 -10.90
C THR A 62 -29.63 26.23 -10.11
N ALA A 63 -29.12 26.41 -8.88
CA ALA A 63 -29.38 27.59 -8.05
C ALA A 63 -28.89 28.89 -8.71
N ALA A 64 -27.73 28.87 -9.36
CA ALA A 64 -27.22 30.01 -10.12
C ALA A 64 -28.13 30.39 -11.29
N LEU A 65 -28.63 29.41 -12.04
CA LEU A 65 -29.61 29.64 -13.12
C LEU A 65 -30.96 30.16 -12.60
N GLN A 66 -31.30 29.90 -11.34
CA GLN A 66 -32.50 30.42 -10.68
C GLN A 66 -32.29 31.82 -10.07
N GLY A 67 -31.09 32.40 -10.21
CA GLY A 67 -30.77 33.74 -9.70
C GLY A 67 -30.50 33.78 -8.19
N GLU A 68 -30.23 32.63 -7.55
CA GLU A 68 -29.93 32.58 -6.10
C GLU A 68 -28.57 33.21 -5.74
N PHE A 69 -27.68 33.36 -6.72
CA PHE A 69 -26.37 33.99 -6.54
C PHE A 69 -26.28 35.28 -7.35
N LYS A 70 -25.76 36.34 -6.72
CA LYS A 70 -25.63 37.68 -7.32
C LYS A 70 -24.31 37.87 -8.06
N SER A 71 -23.33 36.98 -7.83
CA SER A 71 -22.00 37.08 -8.44
C SER A 71 -21.32 35.71 -8.55
N GLN A 72 -20.25 35.63 -9.36
CA GLN A 72 -19.39 34.44 -9.45
C GLN A 72 -18.67 34.15 -8.13
N GLN A 73 -18.34 35.19 -7.35
CA GLN A 73 -17.69 35.02 -6.05
C GLN A 73 -18.61 34.31 -5.05
N GLU A 74 -19.91 34.65 -5.04
CA GLU A 74 -20.87 33.96 -4.17
C GLU A 74 -21.03 32.47 -4.52
N ILE A 75 -20.94 32.11 -5.81
CA ILE A 75 -20.94 30.71 -6.26
C ILE A 75 -19.68 30.00 -5.77
N LEU A 76 -18.51 30.64 -5.89
CA LEU A 76 -17.24 30.07 -5.41
C LEU A 76 -17.25 29.88 -3.90
N ASP A 77 -17.72 30.88 -3.13
CA ASP A 77 -17.83 30.80 -1.68
C ASP A 77 -18.80 29.70 -1.24
N ALA A 78 -19.90 29.50 -1.98
CA ALA A 78 -20.83 28.40 -1.75
C ALA A 78 -20.21 27.04 -2.10
N ALA A 79 -19.47 26.93 -3.20
CA ALA A 79 -18.74 25.73 -3.58
C ALA A 79 -17.68 25.34 -2.54
N MET A 80 -16.95 26.31 -2.00
CA MET A 80 -15.96 26.10 -0.94
C MET A 80 -16.59 25.61 0.38
N LYS A 81 -17.89 25.86 0.60
CA LYS A 81 -18.64 25.34 1.75
C LYS A 81 -19.21 23.94 1.52
N VAL A 82 -19.12 23.40 0.30
CA VAL A 82 -19.55 22.02 0.03
C VAL A 82 -18.61 21.06 0.77
N PRO A 83 -19.14 20.17 1.62
CA PRO A 83 -18.33 19.15 2.29
C PRO A 83 -17.49 18.38 1.26
N TYR A 84 -16.24 18.14 1.61
CA TYR A 84 -15.27 17.41 0.78
C TYR A 84 -14.89 18.07 -0.57
N PHE A 85 -15.29 19.31 -0.85
CA PHE A 85 -14.84 20.02 -2.05
C PHE A 85 -13.31 20.08 -2.21
N PRO A 86 -12.50 20.30 -1.15
CA PRO A 86 -11.04 20.23 -1.28
C PRO A 86 -10.54 18.86 -1.79
N PHE A 87 -11.21 17.76 -1.44
CA PHE A 87 -10.79 16.43 -1.90
C PHE A 87 -10.95 16.25 -3.42
N LEU A 88 -11.88 16.98 -4.06
CA LEU A 88 -12.01 16.97 -5.52
C LEU A 88 -10.79 17.65 -6.17
N ILE A 89 -10.26 18.68 -5.54
CA ILE A 89 -9.06 19.39 -6.01
C ILE A 89 -7.81 18.52 -5.82
N PHE A 90 -7.72 17.83 -4.68
CA PHE A 90 -6.56 17.01 -4.30
C PHE A 90 -6.69 15.52 -4.65
N GLN A 91 -7.66 15.15 -5.50
CA GLN A 91 -7.94 13.74 -5.79
C GLN A 91 -6.70 13.00 -6.32
N GLN A 92 -5.92 13.66 -7.18
CA GLN A 92 -4.70 13.08 -7.74
C GLN A 92 -3.65 12.86 -6.65
N ASP A 93 -3.40 13.84 -5.78
CA ASP A 93 -2.40 13.72 -4.72
C ASP A 93 -2.79 12.64 -3.71
N ILE A 94 -4.07 12.55 -3.35
CA ILE A 94 -4.60 11.48 -2.52
C ILE A 94 -4.38 10.12 -3.18
N ALA A 95 -4.72 9.98 -4.47
CA ALA A 95 -4.52 8.73 -5.19
C ALA A 95 -3.03 8.33 -5.21
N GLY A 96 -2.13 9.30 -5.39
CA GLY A 96 -0.68 9.08 -5.35
C GLY A 96 -0.15 8.67 -3.97
N MET A 97 -0.65 9.30 -2.91
CA MET A 97 -0.35 8.91 -1.53
C MET A 97 -0.78 7.48 -1.25
N MET A 98 -2.01 7.11 -1.65
CA MET A 98 -2.52 5.76 -1.45
C MET A 98 -1.74 4.74 -2.27
N LEU A 99 -1.44 5.01 -3.55
CA LEU A 99 -0.59 4.16 -4.37
C LEU A 99 0.77 3.90 -3.69
N THR A 100 1.38 4.96 -3.17
CA THR A 100 2.66 4.87 -2.45
C THR A 100 2.57 3.99 -1.22
N ARG A 101 1.49 4.13 -0.43
CA ARG A 101 1.22 3.30 0.75
C ARG A 101 1.04 1.83 0.36
N PHE A 102 0.19 1.52 -0.62
CA PHE A 102 -0.04 0.13 -1.06
C PHE A 102 1.24 -0.54 -1.55
N VAL A 103 2.02 0.14 -2.39
CA VAL A 103 3.31 -0.38 -2.87
C VAL A 103 4.27 -0.59 -1.70
N SER A 104 4.35 0.34 -0.76
CA SER A 104 5.22 0.22 0.42
C SER A 104 4.78 -0.92 1.35
N ASN A 105 3.48 -1.14 1.52
CA ASN A 105 2.95 -2.25 2.31
C ASN A 105 3.33 -3.60 1.71
N VAL A 106 3.27 -3.74 0.38
CA VAL A 106 3.72 -4.96 -0.31
C VAL A 106 5.22 -5.17 -0.14
N GLN A 107 6.02 -4.11 -0.28
CA GLN A 107 7.46 -4.17 -0.02
C GLN A 107 7.75 -4.66 1.40
N GLN A 108 7.05 -4.08 2.37
CA GLN A 108 7.20 -4.43 3.78
C GLN A 108 6.80 -5.87 4.05
N TYR A 109 5.70 -6.34 3.44
CA TYR A 109 5.29 -7.74 3.51
C TYR A 109 6.41 -8.69 3.06
N PHE A 110 7.02 -8.44 1.89
CA PHE A 110 8.13 -9.27 1.42
C PHE A 110 9.34 -9.23 2.34
N VAL A 111 9.69 -8.06 2.87
CA VAL A 111 10.77 -7.92 3.84
C VAL A 111 10.48 -8.73 5.10
N MET A 112 9.25 -8.67 5.62
CA MET A 112 8.83 -9.42 6.81
C MET A 112 8.83 -10.92 6.56
N ILE A 113 8.34 -11.40 5.41
CA ILE A 113 8.32 -12.83 5.14
C ILE A 113 9.72 -13.39 4.94
N LEU A 114 10.61 -12.66 4.26
CA LEU A 114 12.00 -13.06 4.12
C LEU A 114 12.71 -13.06 5.48
N ALA A 115 12.46 -12.05 6.32
CA ALA A 115 13.00 -11.99 7.68
C ALA A 115 12.58 -13.22 8.49
N GLU A 116 11.30 -13.58 8.43
CA GLU A 116 10.76 -14.72 9.15
C GLU A 116 11.33 -16.05 8.65
N LEU A 117 11.34 -16.25 7.33
CA LEU A 117 11.93 -17.43 6.71
C LEU A 117 13.41 -17.57 7.07
N MET A 118 14.18 -16.49 7.10
CA MET A 118 15.61 -16.56 7.41
C MET A 118 15.90 -16.78 8.89
N ARG A 119 15.04 -16.31 9.80
CA ARG A 119 15.15 -16.64 11.23
C ARG A 119 14.93 -18.13 11.47
N GLN A 120 14.01 -18.74 10.73
CA GLN A 120 13.67 -20.15 10.86
C GLN A 120 14.62 -21.06 10.08
N HIS A 121 15.09 -20.60 8.93
CA HIS A 121 15.98 -21.31 8.01
C HIS A 121 17.26 -20.51 7.76
N PRO A 122 18.11 -20.30 8.78
CA PRO A 122 19.35 -19.55 8.62
C PRO A 122 20.32 -20.21 7.63
N GLU A 123 20.17 -21.51 7.35
CA GLU A 123 20.90 -22.24 6.31
C GLU A 123 20.55 -21.81 4.88
N ALA A 124 19.36 -21.24 4.67
CA ALA A 124 18.93 -20.69 3.39
C ALA A 124 19.53 -19.30 3.11
N ILE A 125 20.13 -18.67 4.13
CA ILE A 125 20.90 -17.44 3.99
C ILE A 125 22.14 -17.73 3.14
N ASP A 126 22.48 -16.81 2.22
CA ASP A 126 23.70 -16.92 1.40
C ASP A 126 24.89 -17.28 2.30
N PRO A 127 25.57 -18.42 2.06
CA PRO A 127 26.68 -18.87 2.88
C PRO A 127 27.78 -17.81 3.02
N LYS A 128 27.89 -16.85 2.10
CA LYS A 128 28.80 -15.71 2.21
C LYS A 128 28.42 -14.74 3.33
N ILE A 129 27.13 -14.51 3.55
CA ILE A 129 26.62 -13.70 4.66
C ILE A 129 26.90 -14.44 5.98
N VAL A 130 26.58 -15.73 6.05
CA VAL A 130 26.86 -16.58 7.23
C VAL A 130 28.37 -16.66 7.52
N LYS A 131 29.22 -16.75 6.48
CA LYS A 131 30.68 -16.75 6.63
C LYS A 131 31.27 -15.37 6.98
N SER A 132 30.57 -14.28 6.69
CA SER A 132 30.97 -12.93 7.11
C SER A 132 30.76 -12.70 8.61
N VAL A 133 30.03 -13.60 9.28
CA VAL A 133 29.90 -13.65 10.73
C VAL A 133 31.19 -14.23 11.31
N GLN A 134 32.22 -13.40 11.47
CA GLN A 134 33.42 -13.79 12.20
C GLN A 134 33.09 -13.82 13.70
N TYR A 135 33.05 -15.03 14.26
CA TYR A 135 32.94 -15.24 15.70
C TYR A 135 34.34 -15.12 16.31
N SER A 136 34.59 -14.10 17.12
CA SER A 136 35.77 -14.09 17.99
C SER A 136 35.39 -14.75 19.31
N PRO A 137 36.18 -15.72 19.82
CA PRO A 137 35.97 -16.28 21.17
C PRO A 137 36.03 -15.26 22.32
N ARG A 138 36.41 -14.00 22.02
CA ARG A 138 36.40 -12.87 22.97
C ARG A 138 35.10 -12.07 22.94
N ASP A 139 34.20 -12.34 21.99
CA ASP A 139 32.93 -11.63 21.90
C ASP A 139 32.03 -12.09 23.05
N ARG A 140 31.42 -11.12 23.73
CA ARG A 140 30.44 -11.42 24.81
C ARG A 140 29.11 -11.93 24.26
N GLU A 141 28.90 -11.82 22.95
CA GLU A 141 27.69 -12.20 22.26
C GLU A 141 27.73 -13.69 21.87
N THR A 142 26.59 -14.36 22.00
CA THR A 142 26.44 -15.73 21.50
C THR A 142 26.37 -15.73 19.98
N LYS A 143 26.72 -16.85 19.35
CA LYS A 143 26.62 -17.03 17.89
C LYS A 143 25.24 -16.63 17.34
N ASP A 144 24.18 -16.93 18.10
CA ASP A 144 22.80 -16.63 17.73
C ASP A 144 22.51 -15.12 17.78
N GLN A 145 23.07 -14.40 18.75
CA GLN A 145 22.96 -12.94 18.83
C GLN A 145 23.63 -12.24 17.64
N ILE A 146 24.81 -12.70 17.24
CA ILE A 146 25.51 -12.13 16.08
C ILE A 146 24.75 -12.45 14.79
N LEU A 147 24.22 -13.67 14.65
CA LEU A 147 23.39 -14.05 13.51
C LEU A 147 22.13 -13.18 13.41
N GLN A 148 21.45 -12.94 14.54
CA GLN A 148 20.29 -12.07 14.64
C GLN A 148 20.63 -10.62 14.24
N SER A 149 21.72 -10.06 14.74
CA SER A 149 22.16 -8.70 14.37
C SER A 149 22.47 -8.59 12.86
N LYS A 150 23.07 -9.64 12.28
CA LYS A 150 23.36 -9.70 10.84
C LYS A 150 22.11 -9.85 10.00
N LEU A 151 21.13 -10.61 10.48
CA LEU A 151 19.79 -10.69 9.90
C LEU A 151 19.13 -9.31 9.87
N GLU A 152 19.16 -8.59 10.99
CA GLU A 152 18.60 -7.23 11.10
C GLU A 152 19.26 -6.23 10.14
N GLN A 153 20.60 -6.21 10.08
CA GLN A 153 21.34 -5.39 9.11
C GLN A 153 20.96 -5.72 7.66
N TRP A 154 20.74 -7.00 7.37
CA TRP A 154 20.38 -7.43 6.03
C TRP A 154 18.92 -7.09 5.66
N ILE A 155 18.00 -7.25 6.61
CA ILE A 155 16.59 -6.84 6.49
C ILE A 155 16.52 -5.34 6.22
N GLU A 156 17.30 -4.54 6.96
CA GLU A 156 17.41 -3.10 6.74
C GLU A 156 17.92 -2.79 5.33
N GLN A 157 18.98 -3.47 4.88
CA GLN A 157 19.49 -3.30 3.51
C GLN A 157 18.45 -3.65 2.45
N LEU A 158 17.64 -4.70 2.64
CA LEU A 158 16.57 -5.06 1.71
C LEU A 158 15.48 -4.00 1.62
N THR A 159 15.14 -3.36 2.73
CA THR A 159 14.17 -2.26 2.75
C THR A 159 14.60 -1.11 1.83
N TYR A 160 15.91 -0.85 1.71
CA TYR A 160 16.46 0.20 0.84
C TYR A 160 16.92 -0.28 -0.55
N ALA A 161 16.94 -1.59 -0.78
CA ALA A 161 17.52 -2.22 -1.96
C ALA A 161 16.72 -1.96 -3.26
N GLY A 162 15.45 -1.54 -3.14
CA GLY A 162 14.51 -1.45 -4.26
C GLY A 162 13.93 -2.83 -4.64
N PHE A 163 12.84 -2.81 -5.41
CA PHE A 163 12.06 -4.02 -5.70
C PHE A 163 12.80 -5.07 -6.52
N ASP A 164 13.67 -4.70 -7.46
CA ASP A 164 14.41 -5.67 -8.27
C ASP A 164 15.27 -6.61 -7.42
N LYS A 165 15.96 -6.05 -6.42
CA LYS A 165 16.77 -6.83 -5.48
C LYS A 165 15.89 -7.71 -4.60
N LEU A 166 14.73 -7.20 -4.17
CA LEU A 166 13.76 -7.93 -3.37
C LEU A 166 13.16 -9.12 -4.15
N LYS A 167 12.69 -8.90 -5.38
CA LYS A 167 12.22 -9.94 -6.31
C LYS A 167 13.27 -11.03 -6.51
N LYS A 168 14.53 -10.64 -6.76
CA LYS A 168 15.63 -11.60 -6.90
C LYS A 168 15.79 -12.45 -5.65
N LYS A 169 15.66 -11.87 -4.44
CA LYS A 169 15.73 -12.61 -3.18
C LYS A 169 14.55 -13.54 -2.99
N ILE A 170 13.32 -13.09 -3.20
CA ILE A 170 12.11 -13.91 -3.18
C ILE A 170 12.30 -15.16 -4.07
N GLY A 171 12.79 -14.98 -5.30
CA GLY A 171 13.09 -16.08 -6.21
C GLY A 171 14.19 -17.03 -5.73
N GLN A 172 15.20 -16.56 -4.99
CA GLN A 172 16.24 -17.42 -4.38
C GLN A 172 15.68 -18.34 -3.31
N PHE A 173 14.62 -17.93 -2.60
CA PHE A 173 13.90 -18.76 -1.64
C PHE A 173 12.84 -19.66 -2.29
N GLY A 174 12.72 -19.64 -3.62
CA GLY A 174 11.71 -20.41 -4.34
C GLY A 174 10.28 -19.96 -4.05
N LEU A 175 10.10 -18.73 -3.54
CA LEU A 175 8.78 -18.18 -3.26
C LEU A 175 8.11 -17.80 -4.59
N PRO A 176 6.81 -18.11 -4.76
CA PRO A 176 6.10 -17.79 -5.98
C PRO A 176 5.96 -16.28 -6.09
N PHE A 177 6.53 -15.73 -7.16
CA PHE A 177 6.34 -14.32 -7.55
C PHE A 177 5.92 -14.31 -9.01
N GLU A 178 4.61 -14.24 -9.25
CA GLU A 178 4.06 -14.18 -10.60
C GLU A 178 3.72 -12.74 -10.96
N ASP A 179 4.58 -12.11 -11.77
CA ASP A 179 4.28 -10.86 -12.47
C ASP A 179 4.35 -11.08 -13.98
N ASN A 180 3.54 -12.03 -14.47
CA ASN A 180 3.58 -12.50 -15.85
C ASN A 180 3.24 -11.40 -16.89
N THR A 181 2.76 -10.24 -16.44
CA THR A 181 2.34 -9.12 -17.29
C THR A 181 3.24 -7.89 -17.16
N GLY A 182 4.24 -7.90 -16.27
CA GLY A 182 5.04 -6.72 -15.94
C GLY A 182 4.23 -5.60 -15.27
N THR A 183 3.02 -5.92 -14.79
CA THR A 183 2.09 -4.96 -14.21
C THR A 183 2.64 -4.45 -12.89
N PHE A 184 3.27 -5.32 -12.10
CA PHE A 184 3.87 -4.91 -10.83
C PHE A 184 5.03 -3.93 -11.03
N ASP A 185 5.94 -4.21 -11.96
CA ASP A 185 7.05 -3.31 -12.25
C ASP A 185 6.58 -1.94 -12.70
N LYS A 186 5.53 -1.91 -13.53
CA LYS A 186 4.90 -0.67 -13.95
C LYS A 186 4.33 0.11 -12.77
N ILE A 187 3.64 -0.56 -11.85
CA ILE A 187 3.06 0.07 -10.65
C ILE A 187 4.15 0.67 -9.76
N VAL A 188 5.26 -0.05 -9.57
CA VAL A 188 6.42 0.43 -8.81
C VAL A 188 7.03 1.67 -9.47
N ASP A 189 7.19 1.65 -10.79
CA ASP A 189 7.74 2.79 -11.53
C ASP A 189 6.77 4.00 -11.52
N GLU A 190 5.46 3.77 -11.61
CA GLU A 190 4.44 4.81 -11.43
C GLU A 190 4.55 5.45 -10.02
N ARG A 191 4.71 4.63 -8.97
CA ARG A 191 4.97 5.12 -7.61
C ARG A 191 6.26 5.95 -7.53
N ASN A 192 7.31 5.54 -8.21
CA ASN A 192 8.57 6.29 -8.23
C ASN A 192 8.41 7.66 -8.88
N ILE A 193 7.64 7.76 -9.96
CA ILE A 193 7.29 9.05 -10.58
C ILE A 193 6.52 9.94 -9.60
N VAL A 194 5.56 9.39 -8.86
CA VAL A 194 4.79 10.13 -7.86
C VAL A 194 5.71 10.67 -6.76
N VAL A 195 6.56 9.81 -6.19
CA VAL A 195 7.38 10.15 -5.01
C VAL A 195 8.58 11.02 -5.37
N HIS A 196 9.29 10.69 -6.45
CA HIS A 196 10.60 11.28 -6.76
C HIS A 196 10.55 12.35 -7.84
N ASN A 197 9.62 12.25 -8.80
CA ASN A 197 9.56 13.15 -9.95
C ASN A 197 8.36 14.11 -9.89
N GLY A 198 7.61 14.15 -8.78
CA GLY A 198 6.49 15.06 -8.60
C GLY A 198 5.45 14.95 -9.73
N TRP A 199 5.12 13.72 -10.11
CA TRP A 199 4.19 13.38 -11.21
C TRP A 199 4.74 13.53 -12.64
N LYS A 200 5.99 13.94 -12.83
CA LYS A 200 6.57 14.08 -14.18
C LYS A 200 7.20 12.77 -14.65
N VAL A 201 6.80 12.33 -15.83
CA VAL A 201 7.35 11.15 -16.50
C VAL A 201 8.78 11.42 -16.93
N ASP A 202 9.70 10.51 -16.62
CA ASP A 202 11.08 10.56 -17.10
C ASP A 202 11.28 9.74 -18.39
N ALA A 203 12.43 9.93 -19.04
CA ALA A 203 12.80 9.21 -20.27
C ALA A 203 12.80 7.69 -20.10
N SER A 204 13.16 7.19 -18.90
CA SER A 204 13.24 5.76 -18.61
C SER A 204 11.85 5.13 -18.64
N PHE A 205 10.89 5.75 -17.96
CA PHE A 205 9.51 5.30 -17.93
C PHE A 205 8.86 5.35 -19.31
N ALA A 206 9.00 6.47 -20.03
CA ALA A 206 8.42 6.63 -21.38
C ALA A 206 8.96 5.57 -22.36
N LYS A 207 10.25 5.25 -22.26
CA LYS A 207 10.88 4.20 -23.07
C LYS A 207 10.45 2.79 -22.65
N LYS A 208 10.28 2.53 -21.36
CA LYS A 208 9.91 1.21 -20.81
C LYS A 208 8.43 0.87 -21.06
N TYR A 209 7.55 1.88 -21.07
CA TYR A 209 6.10 1.69 -21.20
C TYR A 209 5.48 2.53 -22.33
N PRO A 210 5.88 2.33 -23.61
CA PRO A 210 5.38 3.12 -24.73
C PRO A 210 3.85 3.03 -24.90
N GLN A 211 3.24 1.90 -24.52
CA GLN A 211 1.80 1.67 -24.54
C GLN A 211 1.01 2.56 -23.57
N ALA A 212 1.68 3.21 -22.60
CA ALA A 212 1.04 4.19 -21.73
C ALA A 212 0.70 5.50 -22.48
N GLY A 213 1.28 5.72 -23.67
CA GLY A 213 1.05 6.93 -24.47
C GLY A 213 1.56 8.21 -23.82
N LEU A 214 2.53 8.09 -22.90
CA LEU A 214 3.16 9.21 -22.19
C LEU A 214 4.58 9.43 -22.72
N GLN A 215 4.95 10.69 -22.89
CA GLN A 215 6.28 11.14 -23.27
C GLN A 215 7.04 11.69 -22.04
N GLU A 216 8.36 11.86 -22.17
CA GLU A 216 9.14 12.53 -21.14
C GLU A 216 8.62 13.95 -20.88
N GLY A 217 8.49 14.32 -19.61
CA GLY A 217 7.94 15.59 -19.17
C GLY A 217 6.42 15.62 -19.04
N ASP A 218 5.70 14.64 -19.59
CA ASP A 218 4.26 14.52 -19.38
C ASP A 218 3.94 14.31 -17.91
N ARG A 219 2.74 14.73 -17.51
CA ARG A 219 2.24 14.49 -16.15
C ARG A 219 1.49 13.16 -16.11
N LEU A 220 1.96 12.23 -15.27
CA LEU A 220 1.22 11.02 -14.94
C LEU A 220 -0.13 11.41 -14.32
N LYS A 221 -1.21 10.89 -14.89
CA LYS A 221 -2.57 11.12 -14.38
C LYS A 221 -3.03 9.87 -13.64
N LEU A 222 -3.45 10.06 -12.39
CA LEU A 222 -3.99 9.02 -11.55
C LEU A 222 -5.20 9.59 -10.81
N ASN A 223 -6.37 9.01 -11.04
CA ASN A 223 -7.55 9.28 -10.23
C ASN A 223 -7.85 8.10 -9.28
N LEU A 224 -8.90 8.21 -8.46
CA LEU A 224 -9.23 7.15 -7.52
C LEU A 224 -9.77 5.86 -8.19
N TYR A 225 -10.35 5.95 -9.37
CA TYR A 225 -10.78 4.76 -10.12
C TYR A 225 -9.56 4.02 -10.68
N ASP A 226 -8.64 4.77 -11.26
CA ASP A 226 -7.35 4.30 -11.75
C ASP A 226 -6.58 3.56 -10.65
N LEU A 227 -6.60 4.08 -9.42
CA LEU A 227 -5.91 3.49 -8.27
C LEU A 227 -6.30 2.01 -8.04
N PHE A 228 -7.57 1.64 -8.18
CA PHE A 228 -8.00 0.24 -7.99
C PHE A 228 -7.39 -0.71 -9.02
N ASP A 229 -7.22 -0.26 -10.26
CA ASP A 229 -6.57 -1.06 -11.30
C ASP A 229 -5.08 -1.30 -10.98
N ARG A 230 -4.46 -0.45 -10.13
CA ARG A 230 -3.09 -0.64 -9.63
C ARG A 230 -3.05 -1.46 -8.35
N ILE A 231 -4.01 -1.32 -7.45
CA ILE A 231 -4.02 -2.06 -6.17
C ILE A 231 -4.32 -3.54 -6.39
N ASN A 232 -5.27 -3.89 -7.27
CA ASN A 232 -5.72 -5.27 -7.41
C ASN A 232 -4.56 -6.23 -7.75
N PRO A 233 -3.69 -5.94 -8.74
CA PRO A 233 -2.52 -6.78 -9.02
C PRO A 233 -1.59 -6.97 -7.82
N LEU A 234 -1.44 -5.96 -6.96
CA LEU A 234 -0.61 -6.06 -5.76
C LEU A 234 -1.15 -7.09 -4.77
N LEU A 235 -2.48 -7.14 -4.60
CA LEU A 235 -3.15 -8.10 -3.72
C LEU A 235 -2.98 -9.54 -4.24
N PHE A 236 -3.05 -9.73 -5.56
CA PHE A 236 -2.86 -11.03 -6.20
C PHE A 236 -1.44 -11.57 -6.12
N ILE A 237 -0.44 -10.75 -5.78
CA ILE A 237 0.92 -11.22 -5.57
C ILE A 237 1.13 -11.68 -4.12
N VAL A 238 0.51 -10.99 -3.15
CA VAL A 238 0.72 -11.28 -1.73
C VAL A 238 -0.02 -12.54 -1.27
N ALA A 239 -1.27 -12.73 -1.69
CA ALA A 239 -2.06 -13.88 -1.21
C ALA A 239 -1.47 -15.25 -1.61
N PRO A 240 -1.11 -15.52 -2.88
CA PRO A 240 -0.52 -16.81 -3.25
C PRO A 240 0.85 -17.06 -2.60
N MET A 241 1.60 -15.97 -2.35
CA MET A 241 2.87 -16.07 -1.63
C MET A 241 2.65 -16.50 -0.19
N ASP A 242 1.67 -15.92 0.51
CA ASP A 242 1.34 -16.32 1.88
C ASP A 242 0.82 -17.76 1.95
N ASP A 243 -0.06 -18.15 1.02
CA ASP A 243 -0.56 -19.53 0.94
C ASP A 243 0.59 -20.53 0.76
N TYR A 244 1.53 -20.24 -0.15
CA TYR A 244 2.71 -21.06 -0.36
C TYR A 244 3.58 -21.11 0.90
N VAL A 245 3.80 -19.96 1.53
CA VAL A 245 4.62 -19.85 2.72
C VAL A 245 4.01 -20.64 3.88
N ALA A 246 2.72 -20.50 4.13
CA ALA A 246 1.99 -21.21 5.18
C ALA A 246 1.95 -22.72 4.95
N ALA A 247 1.93 -23.17 3.69
CA ALA A 247 1.93 -24.59 3.33
C ALA A 247 3.31 -25.26 3.48
N ASN A 248 4.39 -24.53 3.17
CA ASN A 248 5.75 -25.10 3.10
C ASN A 248 6.61 -24.79 4.32
N PHE A 249 6.27 -23.78 5.12
CA PHE A 249 7.04 -23.34 6.28
C PHE A 249 6.16 -23.32 7.55
N PRO A 250 5.86 -24.51 8.12
CA PRO A 250 4.90 -24.68 9.22
C PRO A 250 5.32 -24.06 10.56
N LEU A 251 6.50 -23.43 10.64
CA LEU A 251 7.09 -22.83 11.84
C LEU A 251 6.82 -21.33 11.97
N ILE A 252 6.18 -20.72 10.98
CA ILE A 252 5.64 -19.36 11.08
C ILE A 252 4.57 -19.36 12.16
N GLU A 253 4.74 -18.47 13.14
CA GLU A 253 3.83 -18.38 14.27
C GLU A 253 2.45 -18.01 13.73
N LYS A 254 1.58 -19.02 13.70
CA LYS A 254 0.25 -18.90 13.14
C LYS A 254 -0.59 -18.07 14.09
N VAL A 255 -0.70 -16.79 13.78
CA VAL A 255 -1.57 -15.89 14.56
C VAL A 255 -3.02 -16.11 14.16
N ASN A 256 -3.90 -16.14 15.16
CA ASN A 256 -5.31 -15.94 14.91
C ASN A 256 -5.49 -14.49 14.48
N LEU A 257 -5.87 -14.25 13.22
CA LEU A 257 -5.97 -12.91 12.67
C LEU A 257 -6.86 -12.02 13.54
N LYS A 258 -7.96 -12.55 14.07
CA LYS A 258 -8.88 -11.77 14.93
C LYS A 258 -8.20 -11.24 16.18
N ASP A 259 -7.46 -12.11 16.85
CA ASP A 259 -6.85 -11.79 18.14
C ASP A 259 -5.65 -10.87 17.96
N HIS A 260 -4.83 -11.12 16.94
CA HIS A 260 -3.73 -10.23 16.58
C HIS A 260 -4.21 -8.82 16.20
N LEU A 261 -5.29 -8.74 15.41
CA LEU A 261 -5.91 -7.46 15.09
C LEU A 261 -6.40 -6.73 16.35
N ARG A 262 -7.06 -7.44 17.28
CA ARG A 262 -7.53 -6.86 18.54
C ARG A 262 -6.40 -6.29 19.37
N GLU A 263 -5.28 -7.00 19.48
CA GLU A 263 -4.09 -6.53 20.20
C GLU A 263 -3.53 -5.26 19.58
N LEU A 264 -3.31 -5.24 18.25
CA LEU A 264 -2.85 -4.06 17.53
C LEU A 264 -3.79 -2.85 17.70
N TYR A 265 -5.11 -3.07 17.63
CA TYR A 265 -6.09 -2.01 17.87
C TYR A 265 -6.02 -1.47 19.32
N ALA A 266 -5.88 -2.36 20.30
CA ALA A 266 -5.78 -1.97 21.71
C ALA A 266 -4.51 -1.16 21.98
N GLU A 267 -3.36 -1.58 21.45
CA GLU A 267 -2.09 -0.85 21.58
C GLU A 267 -2.17 0.54 20.93
N ARG A 268 -2.74 0.63 19.72
CA ARG A 268 -2.88 1.90 18.99
C ARG A 268 -3.82 2.88 19.70
N LEU A 269 -4.96 2.38 20.19
CA LEU A 269 -5.90 3.21 20.96
C LEU A 269 -5.27 3.73 22.25
N ASN A 270 -4.50 2.88 22.94
CA ASN A 270 -3.77 3.29 24.13
C ASN A 270 -2.70 4.34 23.82
N SER A 271 -1.94 4.22 22.72
CA SER A 271 -0.94 5.22 22.33
C SER A 271 -1.59 6.57 22.03
N LEU A 272 -2.67 6.58 21.25
CA LEU A 272 -3.39 7.80 20.91
C LEU A 272 -3.96 8.48 22.17
N PHE A 273 -4.45 7.70 23.13
CA PHE A 273 -4.95 8.23 24.39
C PHE A 273 -3.84 8.86 25.24
N GLN A 274 -2.67 8.21 25.34
CA GLN A 274 -1.52 8.76 26.06
C GLN A 274 -0.99 10.05 25.42
N ASP A 275 -0.89 10.08 24.08
CA ASP A 275 -0.46 11.27 23.34
C ASP A 275 -1.44 12.44 23.58
N SER A 276 -2.74 12.17 23.56
CA SER A 276 -3.79 13.17 23.82
C SER A 276 -3.72 13.72 25.24
N MET A 277 -3.45 12.86 26.23
CA MET A 277 -3.32 13.24 27.64
C MET A 277 -2.04 14.01 27.92
N SER A 278 -0.98 13.83 27.13
CA SER A 278 0.27 14.58 27.26
C SER A 278 0.20 16.01 26.71
N MET A 279 -0.83 16.31 25.90
CA MET A 279 -1.09 17.62 25.32
C MET A 279 -2.07 18.48 26.14
N LEU A 280 -2.62 17.94 27.23
CA LEU A 280 -3.51 18.62 28.18
C LEU A 280 -2.76 18.99 29.46
#